data_AF-A0A9D4M1R3-F1
#
_entry.id   AF-A0A9D4M1R3-F1
#
_cell.length_a   1.000
_cell.length_b   1.000
_cell.length_c   1.000
_cell.angle_alpha   90.00
_cell.angle_beta   90.00
_cell.angle_gamma   90.00
#
_symmetry.space_group_name_H-M   'P 1'
#
loop_
_entity.id
_entity.type
_entity.pdbx_description
1 polymer ?
#
loop_
_entity_poly.entity_id
_entity_poly.type
_entity_poly.pdbx_seq_one_letter_code
_entity_poly.pdbx_strand_id
1 'polypeptide(L)'
;MPDITQIAAVHLKTGFKFSTYVKTTVPISSEAQKVIGISVDDHGIMRVNGGSVDSVSIKTSLHDCMMWLAKFPRAIFVAHNGRRFDFPVLVKALLNTHCFETFCNCVSSFVDSLPVFKNRILDSHTNRKI
;
A
#
# COMPACT_ATOMS: atom_id res chain seq x y z
N MET A 1 -2.00 -13.51 -8.12
CA MET A 1 -1.68 -12.17 -7.60
C MET A 1 -2.37 -12.05 -6.24
N PRO A 2 -1.68 -11.61 -5.18
CA PRO A 2 -2.24 -11.66 -3.83
C PRO A 2 -3.37 -10.64 -3.65
N ASP A 3 -4.27 -10.93 -2.70
CA ASP A 3 -5.23 -9.95 -2.19
C ASP A 3 -4.51 -8.91 -1.31
N ILE A 4 -5.04 -7.69 -1.31
CA ILE A 4 -4.59 -6.63 -0.40
C ILE A 4 -5.24 -6.88 0.96
N THR A 5 -4.43 -6.93 2.02
CA THR A 5 -4.88 -7.05 3.42
C THR A 5 -4.96 -5.70 4.14
N GLN A 6 -4.22 -4.70 3.67
CA GLN A 6 -4.21 -3.36 4.23
C GLN A 6 -3.80 -2.34 3.15
N ILE A 7 -4.42 -1.17 3.16
CA ILE A 7 -3.92 0.03 2.47
C ILE A 7 -3.52 1.04 3.52
N ALA A 8 -2.26 1.45 3.50
CA ALA A 8 -1.72 2.46 4.40
C ALA A 8 -0.86 3.47 3.64
N ALA A 9 -0.93 4.73 4.06
CA ALA A 9 -0.17 5.82 3.48
C ALA A 9 0.16 6.88 4.55
N VAL A 10 1.25 7.60 4.33
CA VAL A 10 1.64 8.76 5.14
C VAL A 10 1.98 9.93 4.23
N HIS A 11 1.44 11.10 4.54
CA HIS A 11 1.83 12.33 3.88
C HIS A 11 3.15 12.83 4.47
N LEU A 12 4.23 12.80 3.66
CA LEU A 12 5.59 13.02 4.14
C LEU A 12 5.80 14.37 4.84
N LYS A 13 5.10 15.42 4.43
CA LYS A 13 5.30 16.77 5.00
C LYS A 13 4.57 16.99 6.32
N THR A 14 3.34 16.49 6.44
CA THR A 14 2.49 16.76 7.63
C THR A 14 2.44 15.59 8.61
N GLY A 15 2.92 14.42 8.20
CA GLY A 15 2.78 13.18 8.98
C GLY A 15 1.35 12.67 9.07
N PHE A 16 0.39 13.27 8.36
CA PHE A 16 -1.00 12.80 8.35
C PHE A 16 -1.05 11.40 7.75
N LYS A 17 -1.79 10.48 8.39
CA LYS A 17 -1.78 9.05 8.08
C LYS A 17 -3.14 8.59 7.58
N PHE A 18 -3.12 7.55 6.77
CA PHE A 18 -4.26 6.74 6.38
C PHE A 18 -3.91 5.28 6.60
N SER A 19 -4.84 4.49 7.13
CA SER A 19 -4.68 3.05 7.29
C SER A 19 -6.05 2.40 7.36
N THR A 20 -6.30 1.42 6.50
CA THR A 20 -7.52 0.61 6.50
C THR A 20 -7.17 -0.85 6.27
N TYR A 21 -7.81 -1.75 7.02
CA TYR A 21 -7.68 -3.19 6.81
C TYR A 21 -8.76 -3.68 5.85
N VAL A 22 -8.40 -4.65 5.02
CA VAL A 22 -9.20 -5.11 3.88
C VAL A 22 -9.53 -6.58 4.05
N LYS A 23 -10.83 -6.91 3.98
CA LYS A 23 -11.30 -8.29 3.96
C LYS A 23 -10.74 -9.00 2.74
N THR A 24 -10.02 -10.10 2.96
CA THR A 24 -9.52 -10.95 1.87
C THR A 24 -10.62 -11.89 1.39
N THR A 25 -10.58 -12.21 0.09
CA THR A 25 -11.46 -13.22 -0.52
C THR A 25 -10.82 -14.60 -0.52
N VAL A 26 -9.51 -14.66 -0.32
CA VAL A 26 -8.71 -15.89 -0.22
C VAL A 26 -8.04 -15.99 1.15
N PRO A 27 -7.74 -17.22 1.63
CA PRO A 27 -6.95 -17.42 2.84
C PRO A 27 -5.55 -16.80 2.73
N ILE A 28 -5.08 -16.19 3.81
CA ILE A 28 -3.71 -15.68 3.92
C ILE A 28 -2.79 -16.85 4.29
N SER A 29 -1.73 -17.11 3.50
CA SER A 29 -0.80 -18.21 3.79
C SER A 29 -0.10 -18.04 5.13
N SER A 30 0.29 -19.13 5.78
CA SER A 30 0.91 -19.09 7.12
C SER A 30 2.20 -18.26 7.15
N GLU A 31 2.96 -18.27 6.06
CA GLU A 31 4.18 -17.49 5.87
C GLU A 31 3.86 -16.00 5.79
N ALA A 32 2.84 -15.62 5.00
CA ALA A 32 2.39 -14.25 4.89
C ALA A 32 1.88 -13.73 6.24
N GLN A 33 1.06 -14.52 6.95
CA GLN A 33 0.55 -14.16 8.29
C GLN A 33 1.68 -13.86 9.28
N LYS A 34 2.73 -14.69 9.29
CA LYS A 34 3.92 -14.48 10.14
C LYS A 34 4.68 -13.20 9.79
N VAL A 35 4.83 -12.89 8.50
CA VAL A 35 5.58 -11.73 8.04
C VAL A 35 4.82 -10.42 8.29
N ILE A 36 3.52 -10.39 8.01
CA ILE A 36 2.72 -9.16 8.07
C ILE A 36 1.99 -8.99 9.40
N GLY A 37 1.94 -10.03 10.24
CA GLY A 37 1.25 -10.01 11.54
C GLY A 37 -0.27 -9.97 11.45
N ILE A 38 -0.85 -10.30 10.28
CA ILE A 38 -2.30 -10.30 10.03
C ILE A 38 -2.78 -11.72 9.84
N SER A 39 -3.83 -12.11 10.55
CA SER A 39 -4.53 -13.39 10.40
C SER A 39 -6.03 -13.18 10.28
N VAL A 40 -6.74 -14.18 9.76
CA VAL A 40 -8.21 -14.24 9.78
C VAL A 40 -8.59 -15.53 10.50
N ASP A 41 -9.45 -15.44 11.51
CA ASP A 41 -9.91 -16.61 12.26
C ASP A 41 -11.05 -17.36 11.54
N ASP A 42 -11.47 -18.49 12.12
CA ASP A 42 -12.51 -19.36 11.55
C ASP A 42 -13.90 -18.67 11.46
N HIS A 43 -14.09 -17.55 12.15
CA HIS A 43 -15.30 -16.73 12.09
C HIS A 43 -15.18 -15.58 11.08
N GLY A 44 -14.07 -15.48 10.36
CA GLY A 44 -13.80 -14.41 9.38
C GLY A 44 -13.37 -13.09 10.02
N ILE A 45 -13.01 -13.08 11.31
CA ILE A 45 -12.54 -11.87 12.00
C ILE A 45 -11.06 -11.68 11.72
N MET A 46 -10.71 -10.50 11.20
CA MET A 46 -9.32 -10.12 10.99
C MET A 46 -8.65 -9.73 12.32
N ARG A 47 -7.45 -10.24 12.55
CA ARG A 47 -6.64 -9.94 13.74
C ARG A 47 -5.25 -9.47 13.32
N VAL A 48 -4.74 -8.47 14.03
CA VAL A 48 -3.41 -7.88 13.81
C VAL A 48 -2.64 -7.97 15.11
N ASN A 49 -1.52 -8.69 15.10
CA ASN A 49 -0.71 -8.96 16.29
C ASN A 49 -1.54 -9.48 17.49
N GLY A 50 -2.56 -10.30 17.20
CA GLY A 50 -3.45 -10.90 18.21
C GLY A 50 -4.66 -10.05 18.62
N GLY A 51 -4.72 -8.77 18.26
CA GLY A 51 -5.88 -7.90 18.48
C GLY A 51 -6.85 -7.93 17.31
N SER A 52 -8.16 -8.02 17.58
CA SER A 52 -9.18 -7.94 16.51
C SER A 52 -9.25 -6.53 15.93
N VAL A 53 -9.41 -6.42 14.61
CA VAL A 53 -9.53 -5.15 13.91
C VAL A 53 -10.73 -5.14 12.98
N ASP A 54 -11.33 -3.96 12.81
CA ASP A 54 -12.33 -3.77 11.77
C ASP A 54 -11.67 -3.84 10.39
N SER A 55 -12.33 -4.52 9.47
CA SER A 55 -11.91 -4.63 8.07
C SER A 55 -13.08 -4.33 7.15
N VAL A 56 -12.78 -3.70 6.02
CA VAL A 56 -13.77 -3.29 5.02
C VAL A 56 -13.54 -4.01 3.69
N SER A 57 -14.48 -3.87 2.74
CA SER A 57 -14.26 -4.38 1.39
C SER A 57 -13.11 -3.62 0.70
N ILE A 58 -12.42 -4.26 -0.26
CA ILE A 58 -11.38 -3.59 -1.05
C ILE A 58 -11.91 -2.32 -1.74
N LYS A 59 -13.15 -2.35 -2.25
CA LYS A 59 -13.78 -1.19 -2.90
C LYS A 59 -13.97 -0.02 -1.92
N THR A 60 -14.44 -0.31 -0.71
CA THR A 60 -14.58 0.69 0.37
C THR A 60 -13.22 1.27 0.75
N SER A 61 -12.22 0.42 0.98
CA SER A 61 -10.86 0.86 1.34
C SER A 61 -10.23 1.76 0.26
N LEU A 62 -10.37 1.42 -1.02
CA LEU A 62 -9.90 2.25 -2.13
C LEU A 62 -10.61 3.59 -2.19
N HIS A 63 -11.93 3.60 -1.98
CA HIS A 63 -12.71 4.83 -1.92
C HIS A 63 -12.25 5.74 -0.76
N ASP A 64 -12.09 5.19 0.43
CA ASP A 64 -11.61 5.94 1.60
C ASP A 64 -10.19 6.47 1.39
N CYS A 65 -9.35 5.69 0.71
CA CYS A 65 -8.01 6.12 0.31
C CYS A 65 -8.08 7.31 -0.66
N MET A 66 -8.95 7.25 -1.69
CA MET A 66 -9.14 8.37 -2.63
C MET A 66 -9.69 9.62 -1.95
N MET A 67 -10.63 9.49 -1.02
CA MET A 67 -11.11 10.62 -0.21
C MET A 67 -10.00 11.23 0.66
N TRP A 68 -9.12 10.39 1.20
CA TRP A 68 -7.94 10.87 1.92
C TRP A 68 -6.95 11.59 0.99
N LEU A 69 -6.71 11.04 -0.22
CA LEU A 69 -5.82 11.62 -1.23
C LEU A 69 -6.32 12.96 -1.77
N ALA A 70 -7.63 13.12 -1.93
CA ALA A 70 -8.25 14.35 -2.40
C ALA A 70 -7.94 15.58 -1.52
N LYS A 71 -7.45 15.37 -0.30
CA LYS A 71 -6.99 16.43 0.62
C LYS A 71 -5.64 17.03 0.20
N PHE A 72 -4.93 16.42 -0.75
CA PHE A 72 -3.61 16.86 -1.19
C PHE A 72 -3.62 17.19 -2.69
N PRO A 73 -3.16 18.38 -3.09
CA PRO A 73 -3.03 18.70 -4.50
C PRO A 73 -1.88 17.89 -5.12
N ARG A 74 -2.15 17.22 -6.25
CA ARG A 74 -1.15 16.47 -7.04
C ARG A 74 -0.41 15.39 -6.23
N ALA A 75 -1.14 14.46 -5.62
CA ALA A 75 -0.54 13.39 -4.84
C ALA A 75 0.37 12.50 -5.70
N ILE A 76 1.54 12.12 -5.17
CA ILE A 76 2.46 11.16 -5.77
C ILE A 76 2.54 9.95 -4.85
N PHE A 77 2.28 8.76 -5.39
CA PHE A 77 2.43 7.52 -4.64
C PHE A 77 3.88 7.06 -4.65
N VAL A 78 4.46 6.89 -3.47
CA VAL A 78 5.83 6.38 -3.32
C VAL A 78 5.78 5.06 -2.57
N ALA A 79 6.32 4.00 -3.17
CA ALA A 79 6.48 2.71 -2.51
C ALA A 79 7.89 2.17 -2.77
N HIS A 80 8.43 1.44 -1.80
CA HIS A 80 9.75 0.83 -1.93
C HIS A 80 9.65 -0.49 -2.65
N ASN A 81 10.34 -0.66 -3.79
CA ASN A 81 10.15 -1.80 -4.69
C ASN A 81 8.73 -1.87 -5.28
N GLY A 82 8.04 -0.73 -5.34
CA GLY A 82 6.63 -0.65 -5.72
C GLY A 82 6.36 -1.13 -7.15
N ARG A 83 7.29 -0.94 -8.09
CA ARG A 83 7.10 -1.42 -9.47
C ARG A 83 6.98 -2.94 -9.56
N ARG A 84 7.61 -3.66 -8.63
CA ARG A 84 7.61 -5.13 -8.61
C ARG A 84 6.42 -5.70 -7.84
N PHE A 85 5.88 -4.97 -6.88
CA PHE A 85 4.85 -5.50 -5.99
C PHE A 85 3.67 -4.55 -5.77
N ASP A 86 3.85 -3.46 -5.02
CA ASP A 86 2.75 -2.60 -4.57
C ASP A 86 1.91 -2.04 -5.72
N PHE A 87 2.54 -1.52 -6.78
CA PHE A 87 1.82 -0.88 -7.89
C PHE A 87 1.06 -1.89 -8.74
N PRO A 88 1.66 -3.03 -9.18
CA PRO A 88 0.88 -4.06 -9.86
C PRO A 88 -0.33 -4.52 -9.04
N VAL A 89 -0.15 -4.81 -7.75
CA VAL A 89 -1.22 -5.30 -6.86
C VAL A 89 -2.33 -4.25 -6.72
N LEU A 90 -1.97 -2.99 -6.48
CA LEU A 90 -2.92 -1.88 -6.39
C LEU A 90 -3.68 -1.65 -7.71
N VAL A 91 -2.99 -1.62 -8.86
CA VAL A 91 -3.63 -1.43 -10.17
C VAL A 91 -4.61 -2.57 -10.46
N LYS A 92 -4.24 -3.82 -10.13
CA LYS A 92 -5.16 -4.96 -10.31
C LYS A 92 -6.42 -4.80 -9.46
N ALA A 93 -6.28 -4.37 -8.20
CA ALA A 93 -7.43 -4.08 -7.34
C ALA A 93 -8.31 -2.97 -7.91
N LEU A 94 -7.70 -1.85 -8.33
CA LEU A 94 -8.40 -0.71 -8.95
C LEU A 94 -9.19 -1.11 -10.20
N LEU A 95 -8.61 -1.95 -11.06
CA LEU A 95 -9.28 -2.46 -12.27
C LEU A 95 -10.45 -3.38 -11.90
N ASN A 96 -10.23 -4.32 -10.98
CA ASN A 96 -11.27 -5.26 -10.54
C ASN A 96 -12.44 -4.57 -9.81
N THR A 97 -12.23 -3.41 -9.19
CA THR A 97 -13.28 -2.63 -8.54
C THR A 97 -13.86 -1.51 -9.40
N HIS A 98 -13.40 -1.37 -10.65
CA HIS A 98 -13.74 -0.28 -11.57
C HIS A 98 -13.47 1.12 -10.99
N CYS A 99 -12.40 1.27 -10.21
CA CYS A 99 -12.00 2.54 -9.58
C CYS A 99 -10.77 3.20 -10.25
N PHE A 100 -10.22 2.59 -11.29
CA PHE A 100 -8.96 3.02 -11.90
C PHE A 100 -8.98 4.48 -12.39
N GLU A 101 -10.01 4.88 -13.15
CA GLU A 101 -10.10 6.26 -13.67
C GLU A 101 -10.24 7.30 -12.56
N THR A 102 -11.11 7.03 -11.57
CA THR A 102 -11.27 7.90 -10.40
C THR A 102 -9.96 8.04 -9.64
N PHE A 103 -9.21 6.95 -9.48
CA PHE A 103 -7.92 6.98 -8.80
C PHE A 103 -6.87 7.81 -9.56
N CYS A 104 -6.81 7.68 -10.88
CA CYS A 104 -5.92 8.48 -11.74
C CYS A 104 -6.23 9.98 -11.67
N ASN A 105 -7.46 10.38 -11.34
CA ASN A 105 -7.79 11.79 -11.09
C ASN A 105 -7.27 12.31 -9.74
N CYS A 106 -7.02 11.42 -8.77
CA CYS A 106 -6.47 11.78 -7.46
C CYS A 106 -4.94 11.74 -7.41
N VAL A 107 -4.30 10.92 -8.25
CA VAL A 107 -2.86 10.64 -8.18
C VAL A 107 -2.16 11.02 -9.49
N SER A 108 -1.15 11.87 -9.38
CA SER A 108 -0.40 12.36 -10.55
C SER A 108 0.64 11.37 -11.06
N SER A 109 1.27 10.60 -10.17
CA SER A 109 2.29 9.61 -10.57
C SER A 109 2.60 8.59 -9.47
N PHE A 110 3.30 7.53 -9.88
CA PHE A 110 3.89 6.52 -9.00
C PHE A 110 5.42 6.58 -9.09
N VAL A 111 6.09 6.50 -7.94
CA VAL A 111 7.55 6.54 -7.82
C VAL A 111 8.02 5.33 -7.01
N ASP A 112 8.90 4.53 -7.61
CA ASP A 112 9.60 3.48 -6.89
C ASP A 112 10.82 4.07 -6.20
N SER A 113 10.89 3.98 -4.87
CA SER A 113 12.00 4.55 -4.11
C SER A 113 13.27 3.67 -4.15
N LEU A 114 13.16 2.38 -4.48
CA LEU A 114 14.31 1.46 -4.46
C LEU A 114 15.41 1.88 -5.45
N PRO A 115 15.12 2.20 -6.74
CA PRO A 115 16.13 2.72 -7.66
C PRO A 115 16.73 4.06 -7.20
N VAL A 116 15.92 4.94 -6.59
CA VAL A 116 16.37 6.25 -6.09
C VAL A 116 17.43 6.07 -5.00
N PHE A 117 17.17 5.18 -4.05
CA PHE A 117 18.13 4.91 -2.97
C PHE A 117 19.37 4.16 -3.44
N LYS A 118 19.23 3.19 -4.36
CA LYS A 118 20.40 2.50 -4.92
C LYS A 118 21.38 3.46 -5.58
N ASN A 119 20.89 4.41 -6.37
CA ASN A 119 21.74 5.39 -7.04
C ASN A 119 22.45 6.29 -6.02
N ARG A 120 21.74 6.76 -4.98
CA ARG A 120 22.31 7.65 -3.95
C ARG A 120 23.32 6.98 -3.00
N ILE A 121 23.13 5.69 -2.68
CA ILE A 121 24.06 4.95 -1.82
C ILE A 121 25.36 4.63 -2.58
N LEU A 122 25.29 4.41 -3.90
CA LEU A 122 26.49 4.20 -4.71
C LEU A 122 27.26 5.50 -4.97
N ASP A 123 26.56 6.63 -5.08
CA ASP A 123 27.19 7.95 -5.21
C ASP A 123 28.04 8.32 -3.98
N SER A 124 27.65 7.90 -2.76
CA SER A 124 28.37 8.23 -1.52
C SER A 124 29.65 7.41 -1.30
N HIS A 125 29.83 6.29 -2.01
CA HIS A 125 31.02 5.45 -1.94
C HIS A 125 32.09 5.77 -3.00
N THR A 126 31.76 6.58 -4.02
CA THR A 126 32.67 6.87 -5.13
C THR A 126 33.48 8.18 -4.94
N ASN A 127 33.23 8.93 -3.86
CA ASN A 127 33.92 10.19 -3.54
C ASN A 127 34.95 10.11 -2.40
N ARG A 128 35.40 8.90 -2.01
CA ARG A 128 36.60 8.75 -1.18
C ARG A 128 37.79 8.35 -2.07
N LYS A 129 38.36 9.33 -2.79
CA LYS A 129 39.77 9.26 -3.16
C LYS A 129 40.57 9.80 -1.98
N ILE A 130 41.23 8.89 -1.26
CA ILE A 130 42.43 9.19 -0.47
C ILE A 130 43.57 9.32 -1.47
#